data_AF-A0A354HID6-F1
#
_entry.id   AF-A0A354HID6-F1
#
_cell.length_a   1.000
_cell.length_b   1.000
_cell.length_c   1.000
_cell.angle_alpha   90.00
_cell.angle_beta   90.00
_cell.angle_gamma   90.00
#
_symmetry.space_group_name_H-M   'P 1'
#
loop_
_entity.id
_entity.type
_entity.pdbx_description
1 polymer ?
#
loop_
_entity_poly.entity_id
_entity_poly.type
_entity_poly.pdbx_seq_one_letter_code
_entity_poly.pdbx_strand_id
1 'polypeptide(L)'
;MVSKAEADKWNSYIDDQVKASSETGSVFTLAFTAFLAVFREGAEVILFYQQYLTEPSEIGFVWGGFGTGCVVLVAVFIAIRFFSVKLPIRPFFLGTSILMFIMSISFLGSGIKELIEGDVIDMTSPDWLQAIIPFNETLQVLGIFPVLETLIPQLILTFITLLIFVMTKWERNNRKEAGIIALIFGGFGMHKFYIGKYGKGILYAVFCWSFIPFFLGIADGIHYLTETDEQFAAEMMPKPKKKKEAKKKAAPEKSKA
;
A
#
# COMPACT_ATOMS: atom_id res chain seq x y z
N MET A 1 -11.27 19.77 -39.78
CA MET A 1 -10.50 18.62 -40.28
C MET A 1 -9.15 18.67 -39.58
N VAL A 2 -9.06 18.05 -38.40
CA VAL A 2 -7.81 17.96 -37.63
C VAL A 2 -6.80 17.20 -38.48
N SER A 3 -5.64 17.80 -38.69
CA SER A 3 -4.66 17.38 -39.69
C SER A 3 -4.25 15.93 -39.46
N LYS A 4 -4.27 15.09 -40.52
CA LYS A 4 -3.75 13.71 -40.45
C LYS A 4 -2.35 13.65 -39.83
N ALA A 5 -1.55 14.72 -39.99
CA ALA A 5 -0.23 14.85 -39.39
C ALA A 5 -0.21 14.97 -37.86
N GLU A 6 -1.29 15.43 -37.21
CA GLU A 6 -1.42 15.47 -35.75
C GLU A 6 -1.87 14.12 -35.19
N ALA A 7 -2.76 13.41 -35.91
CA ALA A 7 -3.18 12.06 -35.56
C ALA A 7 -2.02 11.05 -35.69
N ASP A 8 -1.20 11.17 -36.72
CA ASP A 8 -0.03 10.30 -36.93
C ASP A 8 1.07 10.57 -35.89
N LYS A 9 1.29 11.83 -35.51
CA LYS A 9 2.19 12.20 -34.40
C LYS A 9 1.70 11.69 -33.06
N TRP A 10 0.38 11.70 -32.83
CA TRP A 10 -0.22 11.16 -31.62
C TRP A 10 -0.07 9.64 -31.54
N ASN A 11 -0.34 8.92 -32.63
CA ASN A 11 -0.18 7.47 -32.68
C ASN A 11 1.29 7.06 -32.49
N SER A 12 2.23 7.75 -33.13
CA SER A 12 3.67 7.52 -32.93
C SER A 12 4.11 7.82 -31.49
N TYR A 13 3.54 8.87 -30.87
CA TYR A 13 3.82 9.20 -29.47
C TYR A 13 3.31 8.12 -28.50
N ILE A 14 2.11 7.58 -28.74
CA ILE A 14 1.57 6.47 -27.93
C ILE A 14 2.41 5.21 -28.11
N ASP A 15 2.81 4.88 -29.34
CA ASP A 15 3.64 3.71 -29.63
C ASP A 15 5.02 3.80 -28.97
N ASP A 16 5.66 4.97 -28.99
CA ASP A 16 6.94 5.21 -28.31
C ASP A 16 6.79 5.15 -26.78
N GLN A 17 5.66 5.62 -26.24
CA GLN A 17 5.37 5.57 -24.80
C GLN A 17 5.09 4.13 -24.32
N VAL A 18 4.45 3.31 -25.17
CA VAL A 18 4.19 1.88 -24.95
C VAL A 18 5.49 1.09 -25.06
N LYS A 19 6.34 1.35 -26.06
CA LYS A 19 7.64 0.71 -26.22
C LYS A 19 8.63 1.08 -25.11
N ALA A 20 8.69 2.36 -24.71
CA ALA A 20 9.52 2.80 -23.58
C ALA A 20 9.08 2.19 -22.23
N SER A 21 7.81 1.84 -22.09
CA SER A 21 7.28 1.14 -20.91
C SER A 21 7.51 -0.37 -20.97
N SER A 22 7.70 -0.93 -22.16
CA SER A 22 7.98 -2.35 -22.39
C SER A 22 9.44 -2.73 -22.10
N GLU A 23 10.40 -1.79 -22.22
CA GLU A 23 11.84 -2.09 -22.05
C GLU A 23 12.41 -1.78 -20.65
N THR A 24 11.65 -1.17 -19.74
CA THR A 24 12.16 -0.77 -18.41
C THR A 24 11.62 -1.66 -17.30
N GLY A 25 11.94 -2.96 -17.29
CA GLY A 25 11.91 -3.84 -16.10
C GLY A 25 10.58 -4.03 -15.32
N SER A 26 9.46 -3.48 -15.78
CA SER A 26 8.18 -3.44 -15.03
C SER A 26 7.30 -4.68 -15.26
N VAL A 27 7.44 -5.38 -16.39
CA VAL A 27 6.60 -6.56 -16.69
C VAL A 27 6.94 -7.73 -15.77
N PHE A 28 8.22 -7.94 -15.46
CA PHE A 28 8.64 -8.96 -14.50
C PHE A 28 8.13 -8.64 -13.08
N THR A 29 8.26 -7.39 -12.63
CA THR A 29 7.71 -6.97 -11.33
C THR A 29 6.20 -7.13 -11.27
N LEU A 30 5.48 -6.73 -12.31
CA LEU A 30 4.02 -6.91 -12.39
C LEU A 30 3.62 -8.39 -12.38
N ALA A 31 4.32 -9.23 -13.16
CA ALA A 31 4.08 -10.67 -13.19
C ALA A 31 4.39 -11.34 -11.85
N PHE A 32 5.50 -10.97 -11.22
CA PHE A 32 5.91 -11.48 -9.91
C PHE A 32 4.96 -11.02 -8.79
N THR A 33 4.51 -9.76 -8.83
CA THR A 33 3.48 -9.24 -7.90
C THR A 33 2.16 -9.99 -8.06
N ALA A 34 1.71 -10.24 -9.30
CA ALA A 34 0.51 -11.02 -9.55
C ALA A 34 0.66 -12.48 -9.07
N PHE A 35 1.82 -13.10 -9.30
CA PHE A 35 2.13 -14.44 -8.83
C PHE A 35 2.11 -14.52 -7.29
N LEU A 36 2.80 -13.62 -6.59
CA LEU A 36 2.81 -13.60 -5.13
C LEU A 36 1.43 -13.34 -4.54
N ALA A 37 0.62 -12.50 -5.18
CA ALA A 37 -0.77 -12.29 -4.75
C ALA A 37 -1.58 -13.59 -4.86
N VAL A 38 -1.57 -14.26 -6.03
CA VAL A 38 -2.30 -15.52 -6.21
C VAL A 38 -1.78 -16.62 -5.28
N PHE A 39 -0.46 -16.72 -5.12
CA PHE A 39 0.16 -17.69 -4.22
C PHE A 39 -0.24 -17.45 -2.77
N ARG A 40 -0.25 -16.20 -2.29
CA ARG A 40 -0.68 -15.84 -0.94
C ARG A 40 -2.14 -16.22 -0.71
N GLU A 41 -3.05 -15.79 -1.58
CA GLU A 41 -4.48 -16.10 -1.44
C GLU A 41 -4.73 -17.61 -1.50
N GLY A 42 -4.02 -18.33 -2.37
CA GLY A 42 -4.07 -19.79 -2.44
C GLY A 42 -3.52 -20.49 -1.19
N ALA A 43 -2.43 -19.97 -0.62
CA ALA A 43 -1.81 -20.52 0.59
C ALA A 43 -2.73 -20.34 1.82
N GLU A 44 -3.36 -19.17 1.97
CA GLU A 44 -4.36 -18.93 3.02
C GLU A 44 -5.52 -19.95 2.90
N VAL A 45 -6.07 -20.16 1.70
CA VAL A 45 -7.15 -21.14 1.46
C VAL A 45 -6.74 -22.58 1.81
N ILE A 46 -5.52 -22.99 1.44
CA ILE A 46 -5.02 -24.33 1.76
C ILE A 46 -4.86 -24.53 3.27
N LEU A 47 -4.29 -23.54 3.97
CA LEU A 47 -4.11 -23.60 5.43
C LEU A 47 -5.45 -23.66 6.16
N PHE A 48 -6.47 -22.93 5.70
CA PHE A 48 -7.82 -23.02 6.25
C PHE A 48 -8.44 -24.41 6.07
N TYR A 49 -8.30 -25.00 4.86
CA TYR A 49 -8.81 -26.35 4.63
C TYR A 49 -8.04 -27.43 5.41
N GLN A 50 -6.73 -27.25 5.62
CA GLN A 50 -5.92 -28.21 6.36
C GLN A 50 -6.42 -28.40 7.79
N GLN A 51 -6.84 -27.32 8.46
CA GLN A 51 -7.39 -27.40 9.82
C GLN A 51 -8.75 -28.11 9.89
N TYR A 52 -9.52 -28.11 8.80
CA TYR A 52 -10.85 -28.71 8.77
C TYR A 52 -10.83 -30.17 8.29
N LEU A 53 -9.81 -30.57 7.54
CA LEU A 53 -9.64 -31.94 7.02
C LEU A 53 -9.09 -32.94 8.05
N THR A 54 -8.70 -32.48 9.24
CA THR A 54 -8.21 -33.34 10.33
C THR A 54 -9.33 -34.13 11.02
N GLU A 55 -10.59 -33.74 10.85
CA GLU A 55 -11.75 -34.44 11.40
C GLU A 55 -12.50 -35.27 10.33
N PRO A 56 -12.55 -36.61 10.42
CA PRO A 56 -13.17 -37.48 9.41
C PRO A 56 -14.68 -37.25 9.19
N SER A 57 -15.39 -36.78 10.22
CA SER A 57 -16.83 -36.45 10.16
C SER A 57 -17.13 -35.19 9.36
N GLU A 58 -16.14 -34.31 9.19
CA GLU A 58 -16.32 -32.98 8.62
C GLU A 58 -16.00 -32.92 7.11
N ILE A 59 -15.32 -33.93 6.56
CA ILE A 59 -14.95 -33.97 5.13
C ILE A 59 -16.19 -33.83 4.22
N GLY A 60 -17.34 -34.38 4.60
CA GLY A 60 -18.59 -34.24 3.84
C GLY A 60 -19.09 -32.79 3.79
N PHE A 61 -18.95 -32.05 4.89
CA PHE A 61 -19.31 -30.64 4.98
C PHE A 61 -18.34 -29.74 4.20
N VAL A 62 -17.05 -30.11 4.06
CA VAL A 62 -16.10 -29.41 3.15
C VAL A 62 -16.62 -29.38 1.73
N TRP A 63 -16.95 -30.56 1.20
CA TRP A 63 -17.40 -30.70 -0.19
C TRP A 63 -18.75 -30.01 -0.41
N GLY A 64 -19.63 -30.05 0.59
CA GLY A 64 -20.88 -29.30 0.59
C GLY A 64 -20.66 -27.78 0.56
N GLY A 65 -19.74 -27.27 1.38
CA GLY A 65 -19.35 -25.86 1.41
C GLY A 65 -18.71 -25.42 0.10
N PHE A 66 -17.80 -26.22 -0.46
CA PHE A 66 -17.17 -25.95 -1.77
C PHE A 66 -18.21 -25.86 -2.89
N GLY A 67 -19.13 -26.84 -2.97
CA GLY A 67 -20.20 -26.83 -3.95
C GLY A 67 -21.11 -25.59 -3.81
N THR A 68 -21.48 -25.24 -2.58
CA THR A 68 -22.26 -24.04 -2.28
C THR A 68 -21.53 -22.77 -2.70
N GLY A 69 -20.23 -22.68 -2.41
CA GLY A 69 -19.38 -21.56 -2.81
C GLY A 69 -19.31 -21.39 -4.34
N CYS A 70 -19.15 -22.47 -5.09
CA CYS A 70 -19.19 -22.43 -6.56
C CYS A 70 -20.54 -21.90 -7.08
N VAL A 71 -21.66 -22.34 -6.51
CA VAL A 71 -23.00 -21.86 -6.89
C VAL A 71 -23.15 -20.36 -6.61
N VAL A 72 -22.69 -19.90 -5.44
CA VAL A 72 -22.71 -18.47 -5.08
C VAL A 72 -21.84 -17.65 -6.05
N LEU A 73 -20.65 -18.12 -6.40
CA LEU A 73 -19.78 -17.43 -7.36
C LEU A 73 -20.42 -17.30 -8.75
N VAL A 74 -21.06 -18.37 -9.23
CA VAL A 74 -21.81 -18.32 -10.50
C VAL A 74 -22.96 -17.33 -10.40
N ALA A 75 -23.70 -17.32 -9.30
CA ALA A 75 -24.78 -16.36 -9.07
C ALA A 75 -24.28 -14.90 -9.04
N VAL A 76 -23.18 -14.62 -8.35
CA VAL A 76 -22.53 -13.30 -8.32
C VAL A 76 -22.05 -12.90 -9.70
N PHE A 77 -21.43 -13.81 -10.45
CA PHE A 77 -21.00 -13.56 -11.82
C PHE A 77 -22.18 -13.21 -12.74
N ILE A 78 -23.27 -13.97 -12.67
CA ILE A 78 -24.49 -13.69 -13.44
C ILE A 78 -25.09 -12.35 -13.01
N ALA A 79 -25.13 -12.05 -11.71
CA ALA A 79 -25.62 -10.77 -11.21
C ALA A 79 -24.81 -9.60 -11.79
N ILE A 80 -23.47 -9.67 -11.75
CA ILE A 80 -22.58 -8.65 -12.34
C ILE A 80 -22.72 -8.58 -13.87
N ARG A 81 -22.96 -9.71 -14.54
CA ARG A 81 -23.10 -9.78 -15.99
C ARG A 81 -24.42 -9.20 -16.48
N PHE A 82 -25.51 -9.48 -15.77
CA PHE A 82 -26.86 -9.12 -16.18
C PHE A 82 -27.29 -7.76 -15.66
N PHE A 83 -27.07 -7.51 -14.36
CA PHE A 83 -27.06 -6.15 -13.89
C PHE A 83 -25.76 -5.55 -14.40
N SER A 84 -25.83 -4.80 -15.51
CA SER A 84 -24.79 -3.86 -15.94
C SER A 84 -24.67 -2.72 -14.91
N VAL A 85 -24.50 -3.09 -13.63
CA VAL A 85 -24.17 -2.20 -12.52
C VAL A 85 -22.86 -1.58 -12.95
N LYS A 86 -22.93 -0.30 -13.31
CA LYS A 86 -21.74 0.55 -13.34
C LYS A 86 -21.24 0.59 -11.91
N LEU A 87 -20.46 -0.43 -11.53
CA LEU A 87 -19.95 -0.61 -10.19
C LEU A 87 -19.25 0.70 -9.83
N PRO A 88 -19.77 1.45 -8.84
CA PRO A 88 -19.15 2.70 -8.47
C PRO A 88 -17.78 2.33 -7.89
N ILE A 89 -16.74 2.51 -8.71
CA ILE A 89 -15.38 1.98 -8.46
C ILE A 89 -14.88 2.45 -7.11
N ARG A 90 -15.20 3.70 -6.73
CA ARG A 90 -14.77 4.31 -5.47
C ARG A 90 -15.34 3.62 -4.21
N PRO A 91 -16.67 3.53 -4.01
CA PRO A 91 -17.21 2.84 -2.83
C PRO A 91 -16.95 1.33 -2.83
N PHE A 92 -16.89 0.69 -4.00
CA PHE A 92 -16.49 -0.72 -4.07
C PHE A 92 -15.06 -0.91 -3.57
N PHE A 93 -14.10 -0.13 -4.09
CA PHE A 93 -12.72 -0.19 -3.62
C PHE A 93 -12.62 0.18 -2.14
N LEU A 94 -13.34 1.21 -1.68
CA LEU A 94 -13.34 1.61 -0.27
C LEU A 94 -13.83 0.47 0.63
N GLY A 95 -14.94 -0.19 0.26
CA GLY A 95 -15.45 -1.34 0.99
C GLY A 95 -14.45 -2.49 1.03
N THR A 96 -13.86 -2.85 -0.12
CA THR A 96 -12.84 -3.92 -0.16
C THR A 96 -11.58 -3.55 0.60
N SER A 97 -11.14 -2.29 0.60
CA SER A 97 -9.96 -1.83 1.34
C SER A 97 -10.20 -1.82 2.85
N ILE A 98 -11.40 -1.43 3.30
CA ILE A 98 -11.78 -1.53 4.72
C ILE A 98 -11.77 -2.99 5.16
N LEU A 99 -12.35 -3.89 4.37
CA LEU A 99 -12.34 -5.32 4.66
C LEU A 99 -10.91 -5.87 4.73
N MET A 100 -10.07 -5.56 3.74
CA MET A 100 -8.66 -5.98 3.74
C MET A 100 -7.87 -5.42 4.92
N PHE A 101 -8.17 -4.21 5.36
CA PHE A 101 -7.55 -3.61 6.53
C PHE A 101 -7.97 -4.33 7.83
N ILE A 102 -9.26 -4.65 7.99
CA ILE A 102 -9.77 -5.45 9.12
C ILE A 102 -9.08 -6.82 9.15
N MET A 103 -8.97 -7.49 7.99
CA MET A 103 -8.28 -8.78 7.88
C MET A 103 -6.80 -8.69 8.25
N SER A 104 -6.12 -7.61 7.85
CA SER A 104 -4.72 -7.40 8.23
C SER A 104 -4.53 -7.27 9.74
N ILE A 105 -5.46 -6.63 10.45
CA ILE A 105 -5.45 -6.55 11.92
C ILE A 105 -5.65 -7.95 12.50
N SER A 106 -6.63 -8.69 11.99
CA SER A 106 -6.94 -10.05 12.46
C SER A 106 -5.75 -11.00 12.29
N PHE A 107 -5.15 -11.05 11.10
CA PHE A 107 -3.99 -11.91 10.84
C PHE A 107 -2.75 -11.54 11.67
N LEU A 108 -2.52 -10.25 11.92
CA LEU A 108 -1.43 -9.82 12.78
C LEU A 108 -1.62 -10.31 14.23
N GLY A 109 -2.84 -10.23 14.76
CA GLY A 109 -3.14 -10.67 16.12
C GLY A 109 -3.08 -12.19 16.26
N SER A 110 -3.72 -12.93 15.34
CA SER A 110 -3.70 -14.39 15.34
C SER A 110 -2.29 -14.94 15.12
N GLY A 111 -1.51 -14.35 14.20
CA GLY A 111 -0.15 -14.79 13.94
C GLY A 111 0.79 -14.58 15.14
N ILE A 112 0.65 -13.47 15.88
CA ILE A 112 1.45 -13.26 17.11
C ILE A 112 0.98 -14.20 18.22
N LYS A 113 -0.33 -14.44 18.36
CA LYS A 113 -0.85 -15.41 19.34
C LYS A 113 -0.33 -16.81 19.08
N GLU A 114 -0.24 -17.26 17.83
CA GLU A 114 0.35 -18.56 17.49
C GLU A 114 1.82 -18.66 17.91
N LEU A 115 2.59 -17.56 17.82
CA LEU A 115 3.97 -17.52 18.30
C LEU A 115 4.07 -17.61 19.84
N ILE A 116 3.10 -17.02 20.54
CA ILE A 116 3.00 -17.10 22.01
C ILE A 116 2.64 -18.52 22.45
N GLU A 117 1.66 -19.14 21.78
CA GLU A 117 1.30 -20.54 22.02
C GLU A 117 2.42 -21.52 21.64
N GLY A 118 3.26 -21.13 20.68
CA GLY A 118 4.49 -21.83 20.31
C GLY A 118 5.68 -21.60 21.25
N ASP A 119 5.50 -20.90 22.38
CA ASP A 119 6.53 -20.62 23.40
C ASP A 119 7.73 -19.80 22.86
N VAL A 120 7.53 -19.03 21.78
CA VAL A 120 8.55 -18.15 21.18
C VAL A 120 8.56 -16.78 21.86
N ILE A 121 7.40 -16.32 22.34
CA ILE A 121 7.18 -15.00 22.95
C ILE A 121 6.42 -15.19 24.27
N ASP A 122 6.88 -14.54 25.33
CA ASP A 122 6.21 -14.57 26.63
C ASP A 122 4.83 -13.89 26.58
N MET A 123 3.84 -14.49 27.25
CA MET A 123 2.49 -13.92 27.32
C MET A 123 2.36 -12.91 28.47
N THR A 124 2.14 -11.63 28.16
CA THR A 124 1.80 -10.61 29.16
C THR A 124 0.34 -10.18 29.03
N SER A 125 -0.51 -10.67 29.94
CA SER A 125 -1.93 -10.29 30.01
C SER A 125 -2.31 -9.74 31.39
N PRO A 126 -2.19 -8.41 31.62
CA PRO A 126 -2.57 -7.79 32.88
C PRO A 126 -4.07 -7.91 33.20
N ASP A 127 -4.44 -8.03 34.48
CA ASP A 127 -5.84 -8.16 34.93
C ASP A 127 -6.74 -7.01 34.45
N TRP A 128 -6.21 -5.78 34.39
CA TRP A 128 -6.95 -4.61 33.90
C TRP A 128 -7.28 -4.70 32.41
N LEU A 129 -6.44 -5.39 31.62
CA LEU A 129 -6.62 -5.55 30.18
C LEU A 129 -7.75 -6.55 29.87
N GLN A 130 -7.82 -7.63 30.66
CA GLN A 130 -8.87 -8.64 30.57
C GLN A 130 -10.25 -8.09 30.99
N ALA A 131 -10.27 -7.09 31.89
CA ALA A 131 -11.51 -6.41 32.28
C ALA A 131 -12.08 -5.48 31.19
N ILE A 132 -11.21 -4.91 30.34
CA ILE A 132 -11.62 -4.00 29.25
C ILE A 132 -11.94 -4.77 27.96
N ILE A 133 -11.20 -5.83 27.68
CA ILE A 133 -11.36 -6.67 26.48
C ILE A 133 -11.91 -8.04 26.93
N PRO A 134 -13.24 -8.22 26.95
CA PRO A 134 -13.82 -9.50 27.34
C PRO A 134 -13.45 -10.57 26.31
N PHE A 135 -13.09 -11.75 26.80
CA PHE A 135 -12.86 -12.90 25.94
C PHE A 135 -14.19 -13.38 25.36
N ASN A 136 -14.47 -13.02 24.10
CA ASN A 136 -15.65 -13.48 23.37
C ASN A 136 -15.22 -14.09 22.02
N GLU A 137 -16.00 -15.03 21.50
CA GLU A 137 -15.65 -15.72 20.24
C GLU A 137 -15.60 -14.76 19.04
N THR A 138 -16.39 -13.69 19.07
CA THR A 138 -16.40 -12.66 18.02
C THR A 138 -15.10 -11.86 17.93
N LEU A 139 -14.45 -11.56 19.06
CA LEU A 139 -13.18 -10.84 19.10
C LEU A 139 -12.02 -11.77 18.72
N GLN A 140 -12.14 -13.08 18.99
CA GLN A 140 -11.17 -14.07 18.51
C GLN A 140 -11.20 -14.20 16.98
N VAL A 141 -12.39 -14.21 16.36
CA VAL A 141 -12.53 -14.15 14.90
C VAL A 141 -11.91 -12.87 14.33
N LEU A 142 -12.03 -11.76 15.07
CA LEU A 142 -11.40 -10.49 14.70
C LEU A 142 -9.88 -10.45 14.98
N GLY A 143 -9.31 -11.51 15.58
CA GLY A 143 -7.90 -11.60 15.97
C GLY A 143 -7.51 -10.64 17.09
N ILE A 144 -8.45 -10.16 17.91
CA ILE A 144 -8.19 -9.28 19.05
C ILE A 144 -8.12 -10.12 20.32
N PHE A 145 -6.93 -10.18 20.92
CA PHE A 145 -6.67 -10.94 22.13
C PHE A 145 -6.30 -9.99 23.29
N PRO A 146 -6.63 -10.33 24.55
CA PRO A 146 -6.28 -9.52 25.71
C PRO A 146 -4.80 -9.69 26.11
N VAL A 147 -3.90 -9.56 25.14
CA VAL A 147 -2.45 -9.79 25.28
C VAL A 147 -1.71 -8.60 24.67
N LEU A 148 -0.81 -7.98 25.43
CA LEU A 148 -0.14 -6.74 25.02
C LEU A 148 0.71 -6.92 23.76
N GLU A 149 1.35 -8.07 23.63
CA GLU A 149 2.21 -8.44 22.51
C GLU A 149 1.44 -8.50 21.19
N THR A 150 0.16 -8.87 21.22
CA THR A 150 -0.72 -8.87 20.03
C THR A 150 -1.32 -7.48 19.77
N LEU A 151 -1.71 -6.77 20.84
CA LEU A 151 -2.46 -5.53 20.76
C LEU A 151 -1.58 -4.33 20.37
N ILE A 152 -0.34 -4.27 20.86
CA ILE A 152 0.58 -3.16 20.56
C ILE A 152 0.87 -3.08 19.05
N PRO A 153 1.26 -4.17 18.35
CA PRO A 153 1.47 -4.14 16.91
C PRO A 153 0.20 -3.79 16.12
N GLN A 154 -0.97 -4.29 16.53
CA GLN A 154 -2.25 -3.94 15.90
C GLN A 154 -2.59 -2.46 16.04
N LEU A 155 -2.35 -1.87 17.22
CA LEU A 155 -2.54 -0.44 17.47
C LEU A 155 -1.57 0.40 16.63
N ILE A 156 -0.30 -0.02 16.52
CA ILE A 156 0.69 0.66 15.66
C ILE A 156 0.25 0.62 14.19
N LEU A 157 -0.16 -0.54 13.68
CA LEU A 157 -0.65 -0.69 12.31
C LEU A 157 -1.87 0.21 12.05
N THR A 158 -2.80 0.25 13.00
CA THR A 158 -4.01 1.07 12.92
C THR A 158 -3.67 2.56 12.95
N PHE A 159 -2.76 2.95 13.83
CA PHE A 159 -2.29 4.33 13.94
C PHE A 159 -1.60 4.80 12.66
N ILE A 160 -0.67 4.00 12.10
CA ILE A 160 0.02 4.33 10.85
C ILE A 160 -0.98 4.47 9.70
N THR A 161 -1.94 3.56 9.59
CA THR A 161 -2.96 3.61 8.53
C THR A 161 -3.84 4.86 8.65
N LEU A 162 -4.26 5.20 9.86
CA LEU A 162 -5.03 6.41 10.13
C LEU A 162 -4.22 7.67 9.85
N LEU A 163 -2.94 7.70 10.22
CA LEU A 163 -2.01 8.78 9.93
C LEU A 163 -1.90 9.00 8.42
N ILE A 164 -1.65 7.94 7.64
CA ILE A 164 -1.58 8.01 6.16
C ILE A 164 -2.91 8.49 5.57
N PHE A 165 -4.04 7.99 6.06
CA PHE A 165 -5.36 8.40 5.59
C PHE A 165 -5.62 9.90 5.83
N VAL A 166 -5.29 10.39 7.04
CA VAL A 166 -5.39 11.81 7.41
C VAL A 166 -4.45 12.66 6.54
N MET A 167 -3.19 12.24 6.36
CA MET A 167 -2.23 12.96 5.52
C MET A 167 -2.66 13.02 4.05
N THR A 168 -3.31 11.98 3.54
CA THR A 168 -3.80 11.96 2.16
C THR A 168 -4.98 12.91 1.95
N LYS A 169 -5.76 13.15 3.01
CA LYS A 169 -6.88 14.11 2.99
C LYS A 169 -6.44 15.55 3.31
N TRP A 170 -5.25 15.73 3.85
CA TRP A 170 -4.75 17.04 4.23
C TRP A 170 -4.51 17.92 3.00
N GLU A 171 -5.09 19.12 3.02
CA GLU A 171 -4.90 20.14 1.99
C GLU A 171 -3.48 20.73 2.09
N ARG A 172 -2.71 20.58 1.01
CA ARG A 172 -1.25 20.76 1.00
C ARG A 172 -0.83 22.19 0.62
N ASN A 173 -1.49 23.21 1.15
CA ASN A 173 -1.34 24.57 0.59
C ASN A 173 -0.36 25.46 1.36
N ASN A 174 0.10 25.06 2.55
CA ASN A 174 0.81 25.96 3.44
C ASN A 174 2.29 25.56 3.60
N ARG A 175 3.21 26.38 3.06
CA ARG A 175 4.66 26.20 3.25
C ARG A 175 5.08 26.18 4.73
N LYS A 176 4.38 26.97 5.56
CA LYS A 176 4.63 27.04 7.00
C LYS A 176 4.27 25.73 7.69
N GLU A 177 3.18 25.08 7.28
CA GLU A 177 2.81 23.75 7.78
C GLU A 177 3.87 22.73 7.35
N ALA A 178 4.27 22.73 6.08
CA ALA A 178 5.33 21.84 5.58
C ALA A 178 6.65 22.02 6.36
N GLY A 179 7.04 23.26 6.66
CA GLY A 179 8.22 23.59 7.45
C GLY A 179 8.13 23.13 8.92
N ILE A 180 6.99 23.35 9.58
CA ILE A 180 6.76 22.89 10.96
C ILE A 180 6.74 21.36 11.03
N ILE A 181 6.09 20.68 10.09
CA ILE A 181 6.09 19.22 9.98
C ILE A 181 7.51 18.70 9.74
N ALA A 182 8.31 19.38 8.93
CA ALA A 182 9.69 19.00 8.67
C ALA A 182 10.58 19.15 9.93
N LEU A 183 10.36 20.16 10.76
CA LEU A 183 11.11 20.35 12.00
C LEU A 183 10.74 19.32 13.08
N ILE A 184 9.45 19.01 13.24
CA ILE A 184 8.97 18.11 14.30
C ILE A 184 9.04 16.64 13.87
N PHE A 185 8.66 16.36 12.62
CA PHE A 185 8.48 15.01 12.08
C PHE A 185 9.39 14.71 10.89
N GLY A 186 10.41 15.53 10.66
CA GLY A 186 11.37 15.34 9.58
C GLY A 186 12.10 13.99 9.65
N GLY A 187 12.36 13.49 10.86
CA GLY A 187 12.94 12.15 11.08
C GLY A 187 12.11 11.00 10.52
N PHE A 188 10.78 11.16 10.44
CA PHE A 188 9.85 10.18 9.87
C PHE A 188 9.49 10.47 8.40
N GLY A 189 10.00 11.56 7.83
CA GLY A 189 9.74 11.94 6.45
C GLY A 189 8.35 12.51 6.16
N MET A 190 7.57 12.87 7.19
CA MET A 190 6.19 13.34 7.03
C MET A 190 6.06 14.57 6.12
N HIS A 191 7.03 15.48 6.13
CA HIS A 191 7.06 16.66 5.27
C HIS A 191 7.14 16.31 3.78
N LYS A 192 7.84 15.22 3.42
CA LYS A 192 7.90 14.75 2.02
C LYS A 192 6.58 14.12 1.58
N PHE A 193 5.85 13.48 2.51
CA PHE A 193 4.48 13.01 2.26
C PHE A 193 3.50 14.18 2.06
N TYR A 194 3.61 15.24 2.88
CA TYR A 194 2.82 16.46 2.73
C TYR A 194 3.01 17.13 1.36
N ILE A 195 4.22 17.10 0.80
CA ILE A 195 4.53 17.69 -0.52
C ILE A 195 4.15 16.74 -1.69
N GLY A 196 3.71 15.51 -1.40
CA GLY A 196 3.35 14.50 -2.40
C GLY A 196 4.54 13.76 -3.01
N LYS A 197 5.73 13.83 -2.38
CA LYS A 197 6.94 13.11 -2.80
C LYS A 197 7.04 11.77 -2.06
N TYR A 198 6.04 10.91 -2.24
CA TYR A 198 5.89 9.63 -1.51
C TYR A 198 7.15 8.77 -1.50
N GLY A 199 7.85 8.64 -2.63
CA GLY A 199 9.08 7.83 -2.69
C GLY A 199 10.21 8.33 -1.78
N LYS A 200 10.37 9.66 -1.64
CA LYS A 200 11.34 10.24 -0.70
C LYS A 200 10.86 10.13 0.75
N GLY A 201 9.54 10.22 0.97
CA GLY A 201 8.93 10.00 2.29
C GLY A 201 9.17 8.59 2.81
N ILE A 202 8.91 7.57 1.99
CA ILE A 202 9.17 6.15 2.35
C ILE A 202 10.65 5.94 2.66
N LEU A 203 11.56 6.53 1.87
CA LEU A 203 12.99 6.43 2.14
C LEU A 203 13.36 7.01 3.51
N TYR A 204 12.81 8.16 3.88
CA TYR A 204 13.05 8.77 5.20
C TYR A 204 12.48 7.90 6.32
N ALA A 205 11.30 7.31 6.13
CA ALA A 205 10.67 6.42 7.11
C ALA A 205 11.49 5.14 7.33
N VAL A 206 11.99 4.49 6.27
CA VAL A 206 12.83 3.27 6.39
C VAL A 206 14.16 3.58 7.07
N PHE A 207 14.74 4.75 6.80
CA PHE A 207 16.00 5.17 7.42
C PHE A 207 15.81 5.93 8.73
N CYS A 208 14.59 6.03 9.29
CA CYS A 208 14.33 6.85 10.48
C CYS A 208 15.17 6.40 11.69
N TRP A 209 15.46 5.10 11.79
CA TRP A 209 16.32 4.50 12.82
C TRP A 209 17.78 4.96 12.79
N SER A 210 18.25 5.54 11.69
CA SER A 210 19.64 5.99 11.52
C SER A 210 19.90 7.40 12.06
N PHE A 211 18.86 8.11 12.53
CA PHE A 211 18.88 9.53 12.88
C PHE A 211 19.30 10.50 11.75
N ILE A 212 19.83 10.02 10.62
CA ILE A 212 20.19 10.84 9.45
C ILE A 212 18.99 11.63 8.90
N PRO A 213 17.78 11.03 8.75
CA PRO A 213 16.62 11.77 8.27
C PRO A 213 16.19 12.93 9.17
N PHE A 214 16.52 12.88 10.46
CA PHE A 214 16.19 13.95 11.41
C PHE A 214 16.90 15.25 11.05
N PHE A 215 18.22 15.20 10.83
CA PHE A 215 19.01 16.37 10.43
C PHE A 215 18.62 16.88 9.03
N LEU A 216 18.38 15.97 8.08
CA LEU A 216 17.89 16.33 6.75
C LEU A 216 16.50 16.97 6.80
N GLY A 217 15.65 16.51 7.70
CA GLY A 217 14.33 17.08 7.96
C GLY A 217 14.40 18.50 8.49
N ILE A 218 15.31 18.78 9.43
CA ILE A 218 15.54 20.15 9.92
C ILE A 218 16.02 21.06 8.78
N ALA A 219 16.97 20.60 7.97
CA ALA A 219 17.47 21.36 6.83
C ALA A 219 16.37 21.65 5.80
N ASP A 220 15.56 20.64 5.46
CA ASP A 220 14.38 20.80 4.60
C ASP A 220 13.36 21.78 5.22
N GLY A 221 13.15 21.72 6.54
CA GLY A 221 12.20 22.59 7.24
C GLY A 221 12.60 24.06 7.22
N ILE A 222 13.88 24.36 7.43
CA ILE A 222 14.42 25.72 7.29
C ILE A 222 14.29 26.20 5.84
N HIS A 223 14.59 25.34 4.87
CA HIS A 223 14.40 25.65 3.45
C HIS A 223 12.95 26.04 3.14
N TYR A 224 11.97 25.25 3.58
CA TYR A 224 10.54 25.52 3.33
C TYR A 224 10.01 26.77 4.02
N LEU A 225 10.59 27.14 5.18
CA LEU A 225 10.24 28.40 5.85
C LEU A 225 10.88 29.63 5.19
N THR A 226 11.95 29.45 4.42
CA THR A 226 12.72 30.53 3.80
C THR A 226 12.35 30.78 2.33
N GLU A 227 11.87 29.76 1.62
CA GLU A 227 11.47 29.90 0.21
C GLU A 227 10.17 30.71 0.05
N THR A 228 9.99 31.34 -1.11
CA THR A 228 8.77 32.12 -1.42
C THR A 228 7.56 31.22 -1.71
N ASP A 229 6.33 31.72 -1.52
CA ASP A 229 5.10 30.95 -1.78
C ASP A 229 5.04 30.44 -3.23
N GLU A 230 5.55 31.22 -4.20
CA GLU A 230 5.63 30.81 -5.61
C GLU A 230 6.62 29.67 -5.84
N GLN A 231 7.77 29.68 -5.17
CA GLN A 231 8.78 28.61 -5.27
C GLN A 231 8.28 27.32 -4.65
N PHE A 232 7.62 27.39 -3.49
CA PHE A 232 6.97 26.25 -2.86
C PHE A 232 5.88 25.66 -3.76
N ALA A 233 5.03 26.52 -4.34
CA ALA A 233 4.00 26.11 -5.30
C ALA A 233 4.61 25.42 -6.53
N ALA A 234 5.73 25.94 -7.06
CA ALA A 234 6.45 25.32 -8.17
C ALA A 234 7.07 23.95 -7.80
N GLU A 235 7.49 23.75 -6.54
CA GLU A 235 8.02 22.48 -6.07
C GLU A 235 6.94 21.39 -5.88
N MET A 236 5.70 21.81 -5.59
CA MET A 236 4.53 20.94 -5.52
C MET A 236 4.04 20.47 -6.90
N MET A 237 4.42 21.18 -7.98
CA MET A 237 4.09 20.77 -9.34
C MET A 237 5.01 19.62 -9.80
N PRO A 238 4.46 18.58 -10.45
CA PRO A 238 5.27 17.50 -11.00
C PRO A 238 6.23 18.05 -12.06
N LYS A 239 7.55 17.92 -11.85
CA LYS A 239 8.54 18.37 -12.82
C LYS A 239 8.34 17.62 -14.14
N PRO A 240 8.26 18.31 -15.30
CA PRO A 240 8.16 17.63 -16.59
C PRO A 240 9.38 16.71 -16.75
N LYS A 241 9.13 15.44 -17.12
CA LYS A 241 10.20 14.45 -17.34
C LYS A 241 11.19 15.03 -18.36
N LYS A 242 12.41 15.35 -17.92
CA LYS A 242 13.48 15.82 -18.82
C LYS A 242 13.73 14.72 -19.86
N LYS A 243 13.46 15.01 -21.14
CA LYS A 243 13.91 14.18 -22.26
C LYS A 243 15.41 13.96 -22.13
N LYS A 244 15.85 12.70 -22.03
CA LYS A 244 17.25 12.29 -22.11
C LYS A 244 17.75 12.41 -23.56
N GLU A 245 17.76 13.61 -24.13
CA GLU A 245 18.23 13.85 -25.51
C GLU A 245 19.23 15.01 -25.55
N ALA A 246 20.44 14.83 -24.99
CA ALA A 246 21.54 15.80 -25.23
C ALA A 246 22.95 15.27 -24.91
N LYS A 247 23.24 13.96 -24.96
CA LYS A 247 24.60 13.46 -24.67
C LYS A 247 25.20 12.44 -25.66
N LYS A 248 24.56 12.15 -26.80
CA LYS A 248 25.11 11.18 -27.79
C LYS A 248 25.52 11.77 -29.15
N LYS A 249 25.50 13.10 -29.35
CA LYS A 249 25.87 13.76 -30.63
C LYS A 249 27.18 14.57 -30.59
N ALA A 250 28.12 14.23 -29.70
CA ALA A 250 29.45 14.83 -29.70
C ALA A 250 30.54 13.74 -29.67
N ALA A 251 30.60 12.94 -30.72
CA ALA A 251 31.83 12.25 -31.11
C ALA A 251 32.10 12.66 -32.56
N PRO A 252 33.22 13.35 -32.85
CA PRO A 252 33.48 13.86 -34.18
C PRO A 252 33.82 12.69 -35.11
N GLU A 253 33.18 12.70 -36.27
CA GLU A 253 33.53 11.93 -37.44
C GLU A 253 35.02 12.14 -37.75
N LYS A 254 35.84 11.09 -37.56
CA LYS A 254 37.20 11.04 -38.08
C LYS A 254 37.33 9.90 -39.09
N SER A 255 37.37 10.36 -40.34
CA SER A 255 38.20 9.88 -41.45
C SER A 255 37.98 8.46 -41.96
N LYS A 256 37.35 8.42 -43.15
CA LYS A 256 37.67 7.47 -44.21
C LYS A 256 39.18 7.42 -44.46
N ALA A 257 39.73 6.22 -44.53
CA ALA A 257 40.71 5.75 -45.51
C ALA A 257 40.69 4.22 -45.45
#